data_AF-A0A0A0BYH3-F1
#
_entry.id   AF-A0A0A0BYH3-F1
#
_cell.length_a   1.000
_cell.length_b   1.000
_cell.length_c   1.000
_cell.angle_alpha   90.00
_cell.angle_beta   90.00
_cell.angle_gamma   90.00
#
_symmetry.space_group_name_H-M   'P 1'
#
loop_
_entity.id
_entity.type
_entity.pdbx_description
1 polymer ?
#
loop_
_entity_poly.entity_id
_entity_poly.type
_entity_poly.pdbx_seq_one_letter_code
_entity_poly.pdbx_strand_id
1 'polypeptide(L)' 'MHAVFKTPWPGDPRVNIQIDHGRAKPYEVRQVLAAIDKKEAQA' A
#
# COMPACT_ATOMS: atom_id res chain seq x y z
N MET A 1 14.61 1.43 4.62
CA MET A 1 13.79 2.39 3.84
C MET A 1 12.36 2.29 4.32
N HIS A 2 11.67 3.41 4.51
CA HIS A 2 10.27 3.51 4.94
C HIS A 2 9.60 4.53 4.04
N ALA A 3 8.56 4.13 3.32
CA ALA A 3 7.80 5.01 2.44
C ALA A 3 6.31 4.86 2.73
N VAL A 4 5.63 6.00 2.86
CA VAL A 4 4.18 6.07 3.10
C VAL A 4 3.54 6.78 1.92
N PHE A 5 2.60 6.11 1.27
CA PHE A 5 1.89 6.62 0.10
C PHE A 5 0.47 7.03 0.49
N LYS A 6 0.05 8.20 0.01
CA LYS A 6 -1.34 8.65 0.09
C LYS A 6 -2.12 8.14 -1.12
N THR A 7 -3.39 7.86 -0.91
CA THR A 7 -4.32 7.40 -1.94
C THR A 7 -5.34 8.48 -2.27
N PRO A 8 -5.87 8.52 -3.51
CA PRO A 8 -6.78 9.58 -3.95
C PRO A 8 -8.24 9.43 -3.49
N TRP A 9 -8.62 8.33 -2.83
CA TRP A 9 -10.01 8.07 -2.42
C TRP A 9 -10.28 8.44 -0.94
N PRO A 10 -11.55 8.77 -0.58
CA PRO A 10 -11.91 9.20 0.76
C PRO A 10 -11.76 8.07 1.81
N GLY A 11 -11.44 8.48 3.05
CA GLY A 11 -11.11 7.59 4.16
C GLY A 11 -9.60 7.58 4.48
N ASP A 12 -9.15 6.69 5.36
CA ASP A 12 -7.71 6.44 5.57
C ASP A 12 -7.31 5.10 4.95
N PRO A 13 -6.51 5.13 3.86
CA PRO A 13 -5.81 3.93 3.43
C PRO A 13 -4.43 4.30 2.92
N ARG A 14 -3.60 4.81 3.84
CA ARG A 14 -2.17 4.95 3.58
C ARG A 14 -1.58 3.57 3.29
N VAL A 15 -0.79 3.46 2.23
CA VAL A 15 0.01 2.27 1.99
C VAL A 15 1.37 2.50 2.60
N ASN A 16 1.70 1.72 3.65
CA ASN A 16 3.02 1.74 4.25
C ASN A 16 3.87 0.63 3.63
N ILE A 17 5.05 1.00 3.11
CA ILE A 17 6.04 0.06 2.61
C ILE A 17 7.29 0.21 3.49
N GLN A 18 7.52 -0.81 4.32
CA GLN A 18 8.69 -0.91 5.18
C GLN A 18 9.57 -2.07 4.71
N ILE A 19 10.88 -1.82 4.63
CA ILE A 19 11.84 -2.90 4.43
C ILE A 19 12.27 -3.43 5.79
N ASP A 20 12.09 -4.72 5.99
CA ASP A 20 12.56 -5.50 7.14
C ASP A 20 13.46 -6.64 6.63
N HIS A 21 14.74 -6.63 7.05
CA HIS A 21 15.75 -7.61 6.60
C HIS A 21 15.81 -7.84 5.07
N GLY A 22 15.64 -6.78 4.28
CA GLY A 22 15.68 -6.83 2.81
C GLY A 22 14.38 -7.28 2.14
N ARG A 23 13.28 -7.46 2.89
CA ARG A 23 11.96 -7.82 2.35
C ARG A 23 10.86 -6.95 2.96
N ALA A 24 9.73 -6.83 2.27
CA ALA A 24 8.54 -6.25 2.86
C ALA A 24 7.80 -7.28 3.72
N LYS A 25 7.06 -6.82 4.73
CA LYS A 25 6.23 -7.71 5.53
C LYS A 25 5.02 -8.17 4.71
N PRO A 26 4.55 -9.42 4.82
CA PRO A 26 3.47 -9.95 3.97
C PRO A 26 2.18 -9.12 4.00
N TYR A 27 1.83 -8.51 5.13
CA TYR A 27 0.64 -7.66 5.22
C TYR A 27 0.78 -6.35 4.44
N GLU A 28 1.99 -5.81 4.31
CA GLU A 28 2.25 -4.58 3.54
C GLU A 28 2.09 -4.88 2.05
N VAL A 29 2.55 -6.06 1.60
CA VAL A 29 2.31 -6.54 0.24
C VAL A 29 0.81 -6.67 -0.04
N ARG A 30 0.03 -7.24 0.89
CA ARG A 30 -1.43 -7.33 0.75
C ARG A 30 -2.11 -5.96 0.69
N GLN A 31 -1.63 -4.98 1.46
CA GLN A 31 -2.14 -3.60 1.40
C GLN A 31 -1.85 -2.95 0.05
N VAL A 32 -0.66 -3.16 -0.52
CA VAL A 32 -0.30 -2.65 -1.85
C VAL A 32 -1.21 -3.25 -2.92
N LEU A 33 -1.42 -4.57 -2.90
CA LEU A 33 -2.30 -5.24 -3.86
C LEU A 33 -3.74 -4.70 -3.79
N ALA A 34 -4.31 -4.60 -2.59
CA ALA A 34 -5.66 -4.07 -2.42
C ALA A 34 -5.79 -2.60 -2.88
N ALA A 35 -4.73 -1.80 -2.70
CA ALA A 35 -4.70 -0.42 -3.17
C ALA A 35 -4.60 -0.33 -4.71
N ILE A 36 -3.89 -1.24 -5.36
CA ILE A 36 -3.83 -1.35 -6.83
C ILE A 36 -5.20 -1.76 -7.36
N ASP A 37 -5.79 -2.84 -6.84
CA ASP A 37 -7.11 -3.34 -7.26
C ASP A 37 -8.17 -2.24 -7.17
N LYS A 38 -8.18 -1.48 -6.06
CA LYS A 38 -9.10 -0.36 -5.89
C LYS A 38 -8.84 0.77 -6.88
N LYS A 39 -7.57 1.10 -7.14
CA LYS A 39 -7.22 2.16 -8.11
C LYS A 39 -7.67 1.78 -9.53
N GLU A 40 -7.51 0.52 -9.92
CA GLU A 40 -7.96 0.00 -11.21
C GLU A 40 -9.49 -0.05 -11.31
N ALA A 41 -10.19 -0.41 -10.23
CA ALA A 41 -11.66 -0.39 -10.21
C ALA A 41 -12.28 1.03 -10.25
N GLN A 42 -11.49 2.08 -10.01
CA GLN A 42 -11.92 3.48 -10.11
C GLN A 42 -11.58 4.13 -11.46
N ALA A 43 -10.82 3.46 -12.33
CA ALA A 43 -10.43 3.92 -13.65
C ALA A 43 -11.44 3.47 -14.73
#